data_AF-A0A2P4SJY1-F1
#
_entry.id   AF-A0A2P4SJY1-F1
#
_cell.length_a   1.000
_cell.length_b   1.000
_cell.length_c   1.000
_cell.angle_alpha   90.00
_cell.angle_beta   90.00
_cell.angle_gamma   90.00
#
_symmetry.space_group_name_H-M   'P 1'
#
loop_
_entity.id
_entity.type
_entity.pdbx_description
1 polymer ?
#
loop_
_entity_poly.entity_id
_entity_poly.type
_entity_poly.pdbx_seq_one_letter_code
_entity_poly.pdbx_strand_id
1 'polypeptide(L)'
;MAAGPVDCHCHLSAPSFQPDVAAVVRAARQAAVAALVTVTEQAGEFRSVLELSDRCEARACRPRPGGAVAVLPASCSVGLDFTPRFASTDEQKEGQRQVLTKQVELARKLDLPLNVHSRSAGRPTINLLKEQGASKVLLHAFDGKPSVAMEGVKAGYFFSIPPSIIRSDQ
;
A
#
# COMPACT_ATOMS: atom_id res chain seq x y z
N MET A 1 -4.90 27.49 -1.48
CA MET A 1 -3.91 26.70 -2.25
C MET A 1 -4.50 25.32 -2.47
N ALA A 2 -4.54 24.83 -3.71
CA ALA A 2 -4.98 23.46 -3.97
C ALA A 2 -4.00 22.48 -3.32
N ALA A 3 -4.50 21.47 -2.61
CA ALA A 3 -3.67 20.39 -2.11
C ALA A 3 -3.12 19.60 -3.30
N GLY A 4 -1.80 19.37 -3.33
CA GLY A 4 -1.15 18.56 -4.35
C GLY A 4 -1.56 17.08 -4.27
N PRO A 5 -1.24 16.27 -5.29
CA PRO A 5 -1.57 14.84 -5.30
C PRO A 5 -0.84 14.09 -4.17
N VAL A 6 -1.47 13.02 -3.68
CA VAL A 6 -0.87 12.08 -2.72
C VAL A 6 -0.56 10.78 -3.43
N ASP A 7 0.70 10.38 -3.42
CA ASP A 7 1.05 9.01 -3.76
C ASP A 7 0.74 8.14 -2.54
N CYS A 8 -0.30 7.32 -2.65
CA CYS A 8 -0.79 6.50 -1.55
C CYS A 8 -0.14 5.10 -1.48
N HIS A 9 0.76 4.78 -2.41
CA HIS A 9 1.48 3.50 -2.40
C HIS A 9 2.78 3.59 -3.23
N CYS A 10 3.92 3.63 -2.56
CA CYS A 10 5.23 3.58 -3.22
C CYS A 10 6.28 2.80 -2.39
N HIS A 11 7.39 2.43 -3.02
CA HIS A 11 8.47 1.66 -2.40
C HIS A 11 9.77 2.46 -2.37
N LEU A 12 9.85 3.50 -1.52
CA LEU A 12 11.05 4.35 -1.45
C LEU A 12 12.26 3.66 -0.82
N SER A 13 12.05 2.55 -0.09
CA SER A 13 13.13 1.70 0.44
C SER A 13 13.72 0.74 -0.59
N ALA A 14 13.13 0.65 -1.79
CA ALA A 14 13.58 -0.28 -2.83
C ALA A 14 15.05 0.00 -3.21
N PRO A 15 15.85 -1.04 -3.51
CA PRO A 15 17.26 -0.89 -3.88
C PRO A 15 17.50 0.11 -5.02
N SER A 16 16.55 0.22 -5.95
CA SER A 16 16.60 1.16 -7.09
C SER A 16 16.66 2.63 -6.69
N PHE A 17 16.16 3.00 -5.51
CA PHE A 17 16.14 4.37 -5.01
C PHE A 17 17.21 4.65 -3.95
N GLN A 18 17.89 3.61 -3.43
CA GLN A 18 18.91 3.80 -2.38
C GLN A 18 20.02 4.81 -2.75
N PRO A 19 20.51 4.88 -4.01
CA PRO A 19 21.56 5.84 -4.37
C PRO A 19 21.12 7.31 -4.24
N ASP A 20 19.84 7.62 -4.41
CA ASP A 20 19.37 9.00 -4.61
C ASP A 20 17.98 9.31 -4.00
N VAL A 21 17.47 8.51 -3.07
CA VAL A 21 16.13 8.67 -2.47
C VAL A 21 15.85 10.09 -1.97
N ALA A 22 16.86 10.76 -1.39
CA ALA A 22 16.73 12.15 -0.94
C ALA A 22 16.51 13.14 -2.11
N ALA A 23 17.14 12.90 -3.26
CA ALA A 23 16.91 13.68 -4.47
C ALA A 23 15.51 13.39 -5.05
N VAL A 24 15.08 12.13 -5.04
CA VAL A 24 13.73 11.72 -5.48
C VAL A 24 12.64 12.43 -4.65
N VAL A 25 12.77 12.44 -3.32
CA VAL A 25 11.81 13.14 -2.44
C VAL A 25 11.80 14.66 -2.69
N ARG A 26 12.97 15.28 -2.93
CA ARG A 26 13.05 16.70 -3.30
C ARG A 26 12.37 16.98 -4.63
N ALA A 27 12.58 16.13 -5.63
CA ALA A 27 11.95 16.25 -6.94
C ALA A 27 10.43 16.11 -6.84
N ALA A 28 9.92 15.16 -6.05
CA ALA A 28 8.49 15.01 -5.78
C ALA A 28 7.89 16.29 -5.16
N ARG A 29 8.60 16.92 -4.21
CA ARG A 29 8.18 18.20 -3.61
C ARG A 29 8.14 19.33 -4.64
N GLN A 30 9.15 19.43 -5.51
CA GLN A 30 9.18 20.43 -6.59
C GLN A 30 8.06 20.22 -7.61
N ALA A 31 7.66 18.96 -7.83
CA ALA A 31 6.51 18.58 -8.64
C ALA A 31 5.16 18.76 -7.90
N ALA A 32 5.16 19.41 -6.73
CA ALA A 32 3.99 19.67 -5.89
C ALA A 32 3.25 18.42 -5.39
N VAL A 33 3.93 17.27 -5.26
CA VAL A 33 3.37 16.09 -4.57
C VAL A 33 3.22 16.42 -3.07
N ALA A 34 2.02 16.25 -2.54
CA ALA A 34 1.69 16.62 -1.17
C ALA A 34 2.16 15.59 -0.15
N ALA A 35 2.11 14.30 -0.46
CA ALA A 35 2.56 13.22 0.42
C ALA A 35 2.95 11.96 -0.38
N LEU A 36 3.83 11.15 0.20
CA LEU A 36 4.30 9.87 -0.34
C LEU A 36 4.11 8.79 0.74
N VAL A 37 3.18 7.87 0.56
CA VAL A 37 2.97 6.77 1.49
C VAL A 37 3.85 5.60 1.08
N THR A 38 4.99 5.46 1.75
CA THR A 38 5.91 4.35 1.47
C THR A 38 5.49 3.10 2.23
N VAL A 39 5.48 1.96 1.54
CA VAL A 39 5.22 0.64 2.12
C VAL A 39 6.52 -0.16 2.22
N THR A 40 6.49 -1.24 2.98
CA THR A 40 7.55 -2.24 3.07
C THR A 40 7.04 -3.57 2.52
N GLU A 41 7.88 -4.33 1.84
CA GLU A 41 7.61 -5.71 1.41
C GLU A 41 8.16 -6.73 2.40
N GLN A 42 9.28 -6.40 3.06
CA GLN A 42 10.00 -7.32 3.94
C GLN A 42 10.39 -6.67 5.27
N ALA A 43 10.52 -7.49 6.32
CA ALA A 43 10.91 -7.02 7.64
C ALA A 43 12.26 -6.29 7.67
N GLY A 44 13.19 -6.66 6.76
CA GLY A 44 14.49 -6.00 6.62
C GLY A 44 14.40 -4.53 6.21
N GLU A 45 13.28 -4.08 5.64
CA GLU A 45 13.09 -2.71 5.16
C GLU A 45 12.53 -1.77 6.22
N PHE A 46 12.03 -2.32 7.35
CA PHE A 46 11.34 -1.53 8.38
C PHE A 46 12.22 -0.40 8.91
N ARG A 47 13.49 -0.71 9.20
CA ARG A 47 14.44 0.28 9.70
C ARG A 47 14.66 1.39 8.68
N SER A 48 14.88 1.04 7.41
CA SER A 48 15.12 2.01 6.34
C SER A 48 13.93 2.95 6.13
N VAL A 49 12.69 2.41 6.19
CA VAL A 49 11.47 3.22 6.08
C VAL A 49 11.28 4.14 7.28
N LEU A 50 11.54 3.65 8.50
CA LEU A 50 11.48 4.48 9.71
C LEU A 50 12.52 5.61 9.66
N GLU A 51 13.77 5.29 9.28
CA GLU A 51 14.82 6.29 9.11
C GLU A 51 14.49 7.32 8.02
N LEU A 52 13.85 6.90 6.92
CA LEU A 52 13.38 7.80 5.87
C LEU A 52 12.29 8.74 6.39
N SER A 53 11.35 8.23 7.18
CA SER A 53 10.30 9.01 7.83
C SER A 53 10.88 10.11 8.73
N ASP A 54 11.87 9.76 9.55
CA ASP A 54 12.53 10.69 10.47
C ASP A 54 13.31 11.78 9.73
N ARG A 55 14.06 11.41 8.68
CA ARG A 55 14.87 12.35 7.87
C ARG A 55 14.03 13.36 7.08
N CYS A 56 12.78 13.01 6.77
CA CYS A 56 11.89 13.85 5.97
C CYS A 56 10.91 14.70 6.79
N GLU A 57 11.10 14.83 8.12
CA GLU A 57 10.16 15.47 9.05
C GLU A 57 8.71 14.92 8.94
N ALA A 58 8.58 13.63 8.63
CA ALA A 58 7.29 12.97 8.50
C ALA A 58 7.02 12.14 9.75
N ARG A 59 6.12 12.62 10.63
CA ARG A 59 5.63 11.85 11.76
C ARG A 59 4.18 11.45 11.53
N ALA A 60 3.88 10.20 11.89
CA ALA A 60 2.63 9.49 11.72
C ALA A 60 1.34 10.33 11.78
N CYS A 61 0.46 10.07 10.81
CA CYS A 61 -0.99 10.27 10.84
C CYS A 61 -1.58 11.69 10.96
N ARG A 62 -0.78 12.77 10.85
CA ARG A 62 -1.35 14.12 10.71
C ARG A 62 -0.71 14.92 9.58
N PRO A 63 -1.41 15.19 8.46
CA PRO A 63 -0.96 16.18 7.51
C PRO A 63 -0.92 17.55 8.18
N ARG A 64 0.24 18.23 8.14
CA ARG A 64 0.34 19.64 8.54
C ARG A 64 0.02 20.54 7.33
N PRO A 65 -0.65 21.69 7.53
CA PRO A 65 -0.80 22.67 6.47
C PRO A 65 0.57 23.31 6.19
N GLY A 66 1.16 23.01 5.02
CA GLY A 66 2.43 23.60 4.58
C GLY A 66 3.39 22.61 3.94
N GLY A 67 3.03 22.05 2.78
CA GLY A 67 3.97 21.55 1.76
C GLY A 67 5.14 20.68 2.23
N ALA A 68 4.90 19.74 3.15
CA ALA A 68 5.84 18.72 3.57
C ALA A 68 5.38 17.37 3.03
N VAL A 69 6.25 16.70 2.27
CA VAL A 69 6.02 15.33 1.80
C VAL A 69 6.03 14.43 3.03
N ALA A 70 4.85 14.02 3.49
CA ALA A 70 4.74 13.07 4.59
C ALA A 70 5.05 11.66 4.07
N VAL A 71 6.17 11.10 4.51
CA VAL A 71 6.48 9.67 4.43
C VAL A 71 5.78 8.99 5.60
N LEU A 72 4.66 8.32 5.35
CA LEU A 72 3.97 7.53 6.36
C LEU A 72 4.41 6.08 6.22
N PRO A 73 4.92 5.43 7.28
CA PRO A 73 5.03 3.98 7.31
C PRO A 73 3.61 3.43 7.34
N ALA A 74 3.06 3.08 6.18
CA ALA A 74 1.92 2.18 6.15
C ALA A 74 2.43 0.82 6.65
N SER A 75 1.61 0.13 7.44
CA SER A 75 1.79 -1.29 7.72
C SER A 75 2.18 -1.99 6.42
N CYS A 76 3.16 -2.90 6.46
CA CYS A 76 3.67 -3.71 5.35
C CYS A 76 2.66 -3.86 4.21
N SER A 77 3.06 -3.75 2.94
CA SER A 77 2.17 -4.18 1.87
C SER A 77 1.73 -5.61 2.18
N VAL A 78 0.46 -5.78 2.51
CA VAL A 78 -0.13 -7.06 2.93
C VAL A 78 -1.03 -7.52 1.81
N GLY A 79 -1.30 -8.82 1.70
CA GLY A 79 -2.25 -9.23 0.68
C GLY A 79 -2.08 -10.65 0.22
N LEU A 80 -2.67 -10.90 -0.94
CA LEU A 80 -2.60 -12.17 -1.64
C LEU A 80 -1.99 -11.95 -3.02
N ASP A 81 -1.12 -12.86 -3.43
CA ASP A 81 -0.59 -12.98 -4.78
C ASP A 81 -0.73 -14.44 -5.23
N PHE A 82 -1.76 -14.70 -6.04
CA PHE A 82 -2.05 -16.03 -6.56
C PHE A 82 -1.51 -16.25 -7.97
N THR A 83 -0.51 -15.46 -8.38
CA THR A 83 0.22 -15.73 -9.62
C THR A 83 0.81 -17.14 -9.54
N PRO A 84 0.64 -18.00 -10.56
CA PRO A 84 1.11 -19.39 -10.53
C PRO A 84 2.60 -19.58 -10.20
N ARG A 85 3.42 -18.55 -10.48
CA ARG A 85 4.85 -18.53 -10.13
C ARG A 85 5.11 -18.43 -8.61
N PHE A 86 4.20 -17.82 -7.85
CA PHE A 86 4.37 -17.57 -6.42
C PHE A 86 3.49 -18.48 -5.55
N ALA A 87 2.27 -18.79 -6.01
CA ALA A 87 1.35 -19.67 -5.29
C ALA A 87 0.60 -20.59 -6.27
N SER A 88 1.19 -21.76 -6.53
CA SER A 88 0.61 -22.79 -7.40
C SER A 88 -0.22 -23.81 -6.62
N THR A 89 0.06 -24.00 -5.32
CA THR A 89 -0.65 -24.97 -4.48
C THR A 89 -1.67 -24.31 -3.54
N ASP A 90 -2.69 -25.06 -3.13
CA ASP A 90 -3.67 -24.56 -2.17
C ASP A 90 -3.06 -24.32 -0.78
N GLU A 91 -2.03 -25.08 -0.40
CA GLU A 91 -1.26 -24.86 0.82
C GLU A 91 -0.53 -23.51 0.81
N GLN A 92 0.09 -23.12 -0.31
CA GLN A 92 0.74 -21.81 -0.45
C GLN A 92 -0.28 -20.67 -0.37
N LYS A 93 -1.42 -20.82 -1.05
CA LYS A 93 -2.51 -19.84 -1.00
C LYS A 93 -3.09 -19.72 0.41
N GLU A 94 -3.21 -20.83 1.13
CA GLU A 94 -3.67 -20.86 2.52
C GLU A 94 -2.66 -20.19 3.45
N GLY A 95 -1.36 -20.44 3.27
CA GLY A 95 -0.31 -19.73 4.00
C GLY A 95 -0.41 -18.21 3.85
N GLN A 96 -0.63 -17.71 2.62
CA GLN A 96 -0.85 -16.28 2.39
C GLN A 96 -2.12 -15.76 3.09
N ARG A 97 -3.24 -16.50 3.02
CA ARG A 97 -4.48 -16.13 3.72
C ARG A 97 -4.28 -16.03 5.23
N GLN A 98 -3.57 -16.98 5.84
CA GLN A 98 -3.29 -16.97 7.27
C GLN A 98 -2.44 -15.77 7.69
N VAL A 99 -1.43 -15.41 6.89
CA VAL A 99 -0.60 -14.22 7.14
C VAL A 99 -1.45 -12.95 7.04
N LEU A 100 -2.25 -12.81 5.97
CA LEU A 100 -3.12 -11.65 5.80
C LEU A 100 -4.13 -11.53 6.94
N THR A 101 -4.76 -12.62 7.37
CA THR A 101 -5.69 -12.63 8.52
C THR A 101 -5.03 -12.07 9.78
N LYS A 102 -3.84 -12.55 10.14
CA LYS A 102 -3.11 -12.05 11.32
C LYS A 102 -2.76 -10.56 11.20
N GLN A 103 -2.44 -10.10 9.99
CA GLN A 103 -2.13 -8.69 9.74
C GLN A 103 -3.39 -7.81 9.82
N VAL A 104 -4.54 -8.27 9.33
CA VAL A 104 -5.81 -7.57 9.48
C VAL A 104 -6.20 -7.46 10.96
N GLU A 105 -6.08 -8.55 11.71
CA GLU A 105 -6.32 -8.54 13.16
C GLU A 105 -5.41 -7.52 13.88
N LEU A 106 -4.13 -7.48 13.52
CA LEU A 106 -3.18 -6.53 14.09
C LEU A 106 -3.53 -5.08 13.74
N ALA A 107 -3.82 -4.80 12.47
CA ALA A 107 -4.21 -3.47 12.02
C ALA A 107 -5.48 -2.98 12.74
N ARG A 108 -6.47 -3.87 12.94
CA ARG A 108 -7.68 -3.58 13.72
C ARG A 108 -7.36 -3.29 15.19
N LYS A 109 -6.50 -4.09 15.83
CA LYS A 109 -6.06 -3.86 17.22
C LYS A 109 -5.35 -2.52 17.40
N LEU A 110 -4.63 -2.06 16.36
CA LEU A 110 -3.87 -0.81 16.36
C LEU A 110 -4.64 0.39 15.76
N ASP A 111 -5.89 0.19 15.32
CA ASP A 111 -6.70 1.17 14.57
C ASP A 111 -6.00 1.77 13.32
N LEU A 112 -5.16 0.97 12.66
CA LEU A 112 -4.39 1.38 11.48
C LEU A 112 -5.09 0.98 10.16
N PRO A 113 -4.94 1.80 9.10
CA PRO A 113 -5.36 1.42 7.75
C PRO A 113 -4.46 0.34 7.16
N LEU A 114 -5.01 -0.47 6.27
CA LEU A 114 -4.31 -1.50 5.51
C LEU A 114 -4.02 -1.02 4.09
N ASN A 115 -2.78 -1.18 3.63
CA ASN A 115 -2.38 -1.00 2.23
C ASN A 115 -2.17 -2.38 1.62
N VAL A 116 -3.06 -2.77 0.70
CA VAL A 116 -3.31 -4.18 0.37
C VAL A 116 -3.04 -4.48 -1.11
N HIS A 117 -2.18 -5.47 -1.37
CA HIS A 117 -2.01 -6.06 -2.69
C HIS A 117 -3.00 -7.20 -2.94
N SER A 118 -3.42 -7.40 -4.19
CA SER A 118 -4.39 -8.45 -4.52
C SER A 118 -4.16 -9.10 -5.89
N ARG A 119 -2.89 -9.23 -6.30
CA ARG A 119 -2.51 -9.70 -7.64
C ARG A 119 -3.04 -11.11 -7.92
N SER A 120 -3.79 -11.26 -9.01
CA SER A 120 -4.49 -12.51 -9.37
C SER A 120 -5.39 -13.06 -8.25
N ALA A 121 -5.75 -12.22 -7.28
CA ALA A 121 -6.40 -12.62 -6.03
C ALA A 121 -7.45 -11.61 -5.55
N GLY A 122 -7.93 -10.71 -6.43
CA GLY A 122 -8.86 -9.63 -6.07
C GLY A 122 -10.10 -10.07 -5.29
N ARG A 123 -10.82 -11.10 -5.76
CA ARG A 123 -12.02 -11.61 -5.08
C ARG A 123 -11.70 -12.33 -3.76
N PRO A 124 -10.73 -13.26 -3.70
CA PRO A 124 -10.24 -13.81 -2.43
C PRO A 124 -9.86 -12.75 -1.40
N THR A 125 -9.11 -11.72 -1.81
CA THR A 125 -8.66 -10.65 -0.91
C THR A 125 -9.84 -9.85 -0.37
N ILE A 126 -10.77 -9.39 -1.22
CA ILE A 126 -11.95 -8.62 -0.78
C ILE A 126 -12.83 -9.43 0.18
N ASN A 127 -13.05 -10.72 -0.11
CA ASN A 127 -13.85 -11.58 0.75
C ASN A 127 -13.20 -11.74 2.13
N LEU A 128 -11.90 -12.07 2.18
CA LEU A 128 -11.18 -12.23 3.44
C LEU A 128 -11.20 -10.94 4.26
N LEU A 129 -10.95 -9.78 3.63
CA LEU A 129 -11.00 -8.50 4.33
C LEU A 129 -12.38 -8.22 4.94
N LYS A 130 -13.46 -8.54 4.21
CA LYS A 130 -14.84 -8.39 4.69
C LYS A 130 -15.14 -9.34 5.85
N GLU A 131 -14.76 -10.60 5.73
CA GLU A 131 -14.93 -11.62 6.79
C GLU A 131 -14.19 -11.22 8.07
N GLN A 132 -13.00 -10.64 7.93
CA GLN A 132 -12.19 -10.15 9.05
C GLN A 132 -12.64 -8.79 9.60
N GLY A 133 -13.67 -8.17 9.01
CA GLY A 133 -14.21 -6.88 9.45
C GLY A 133 -13.22 -5.71 9.29
N ALA A 134 -12.39 -5.74 8.25
CA ALA A 134 -11.52 -4.62 7.91
C ALA A 134 -12.36 -3.42 7.45
N SER A 135 -12.06 -2.21 7.93
CA SER A 135 -12.83 -0.99 7.63
C SER A 135 -12.04 0.09 6.91
N LYS A 136 -10.73 0.17 7.13
CA LYS A 136 -9.83 1.15 6.51
C LYS A 136 -8.86 0.43 5.58
N VAL A 137 -9.25 0.23 4.32
CA VAL A 137 -8.49 -0.55 3.33
C VAL A 137 -8.24 0.28 2.08
N LEU A 138 -6.99 0.27 1.61
CA LEU A 138 -6.59 0.67 0.28
C LEU A 138 -6.17 -0.58 -0.52
N LEU A 139 -6.91 -0.92 -1.56
CA LEU A 139 -6.53 -1.93 -2.55
C LEU A 139 -5.67 -1.27 -3.61
N HIS A 140 -4.36 -1.45 -3.52
CA HIS A 140 -3.44 -0.78 -4.44
C HIS A 140 -3.34 -1.54 -5.77
N ALA A 141 -3.27 -0.79 -6.88
CA ALA A 141 -3.06 -1.33 -8.22
C ALA A 141 -3.90 -2.60 -8.51
N PHE A 142 -5.22 -2.51 -8.28
CA PHE A 142 -6.13 -3.63 -8.41
C PHE A 142 -6.20 -4.14 -9.85
N ASP A 143 -5.86 -5.41 -10.06
CA ASP A 143 -5.78 -6.10 -11.37
C ASP A 143 -7.00 -7.00 -11.66
N GLY A 144 -8.09 -6.81 -10.91
CA GLY A 144 -9.30 -7.61 -11.03
C GLY A 144 -10.38 -6.97 -11.90
N LYS A 145 -11.43 -7.73 -12.19
CA LYS A 145 -12.60 -7.24 -12.95
C LYS A 145 -13.31 -6.10 -12.20
N PRO A 146 -13.89 -5.11 -12.91
CA PRO A 146 -14.67 -4.03 -12.30
C PRO A 146 -15.81 -4.55 -11.40
N SER A 147 -16.46 -5.66 -11.77
CA SER A 147 -17.53 -6.26 -10.95
C SER A 147 -17.05 -6.66 -9.56
N VAL A 148 -15.80 -7.13 -9.44
CA VAL A 148 -15.17 -7.49 -8.16
C VAL A 148 -14.74 -6.23 -7.42
N ALA A 149 -14.18 -5.24 -8.11
CA ALA A 149 -13.85 -3.94 -7.49
C ALA A 149 -15.09 -3.29 -6.85
N MET A 150 -16.24 -3.38 -7.51
CA MET A 150 -17.51 -2.87 -6.97
C MET A 150 -17.95 -3.55 -5.66
N GLU A 151 -17.54 -4.79 -5.41
CA GLU A 151 -17.75 -5.43 -4.10
C GLU A 151 -16.92 -4.74 -3.01
N GLY A 152 -15.69 -4.35 -3.32
CA GLY A 152 -14.82 -3.57 -2.43
C GLY A 152 -15.33 -2.15 -2.19
N VAL A 153 -15.82 -1.47 -3.24
CA VAL A 153 -16.44 -0.14 -3.11
C VAL A 153 -17.65 -0.19 -2.17
N LYS A 154 -18.52 -1.21 -2.31
CA LYS A 154 -19.66 -1.41 -1.41
C LYS A 154 -19.26 -1.69 0.04
N ALA A 155 -18.07 -2.25 0.25
CA ALA A 155 -17.49 -2.47 1.57
C ALA A 155 -16.78 -1.22 2.14
N GLY A 156 -16.71 -0.11 1.38
CA GLY A 156 -16.05 1.13 1.81
C GLY A 156 -14.54 1.16 1.56
N TYR A 157 -14.01 0.27 0.72
CA TYR A 157 -12.58 0.23 0.40
C TYR A 157 -12.21 1.24 -0.67
N PHE A 158 -10.97 1.71 -0.62
CA PHE A 158 -10.37 2.61 -1.61
C PHE A 158 -9.52 1.83 -2.62
N PHE A 159 -9.34 2.40 -3.81
CA PHE A 159 -8.51 1.85 -4.87
C PHE A 159 -7.51 2.89 -5.33
N SER A 160 -6.22 2.54 -5.41
CA SER A 160 -5.21 3.42 -6.00
C SER A 160 -4.94 3.05 -7.46
N ILE A 161 -4.72 4.07 -8.28
CA ILE A 161 -4.48 3.91 -9.71
C ILE A 161 -3.03 4.31 -10.01
N PRO A 162 -2.15 3.35 -10.36
CA PRO A 162 -0.77 3.66 -10.73
C PRO A 162 -0.70 4.29 -12.12
N PRO A 163 0.37 5.02 -12.44
CA PRO A 163 0.59 5.60 -13.78
C PRO A 163 0.74 4.54 -14.88
N SER A 164 0.93 3.27 -14.53
CA SER A 164 0.94 2.15 -15.46
C SER A 164 -0.41 1.90 -16.14
N ILE A 165 -1.51 2.51 -15.69
CA ILE A 165 -2.84 2.38 -16.33
C ILE A 165 -2.85 2.69 -17.83
N ILE A 166 -1.93 3.54 -18.31
CA ILE A 166 -1.83 3.89 -19.74
C ILE A 166 -0.94 2.93 -20.55
N ARG A 167 -0.27 1.97 -19.90
CA ARG A 167 0.73 1.07 -20.52
C ARG A 167 0.51 -0.42 -20.25
N SER A 168 -0.16 -0.73 -19.15
CA SER A 168 -0.32 -2.10 -18.67
C SER A 168 -1.62 -2.67 -19.20
N ASP A 169 -1.54 -3.79 -19.90
CA ASP A 169 -2.70 -4.62 -20.27
C ASP A 169 -3.19 -5.50 -19.10
N GLN A 170 -2.92 -5.08 -17.86
CA GLN A 170 -3.40 -5.79 -16.66
C GLN A 170 -4.93 -5.74 -16.61
#